data_AF-A0A6L3T129-F1
#
_entry.id   AF-A0A6L3T129-F1
#
_cell.length_a   1.000
_cell.length_b   1.000
_cell.length_c   1.000
_cell.angle_alpha   90.00
_cell.angle_beta   90.00
_cell.angle_gamma   90.00
#
_symmetry.space_group_name_H-M   'P 1'
#
loop_
_entity.id
_entity.type
_entity.pdbx_description
1 polymer ?
#
loop_
_entity_poly.entity_id
_entity_poly.type
_entity_poly.pdbx_seq_one_letter_code
_entity_poly.pdbx_strand_id
1 'polypeptide(L)'
;MSDAGIDAEQVGKLDEALIELYGALNNDLYILAGIGIRTSFDVASNLLEIDSNLSFQKKLEELEKRGRIGPQDKARLNSLVEAGNASAHRDWKPSADDLNTMMDALEYFVHETFVIPTRKSRVDAKLKKMNEIAPSRQAKK
;
A
#
# COMPACT_ATOMS: atom_id res chain seq x y z
N MET A 1 -4.44 -12.19 -16.41
CA MET A 1 -4.28 -11.48 -15.12
C MET A 1 -4.45 -12.53 -14.04
N SER A 2 -3.42 -12.75 -13.23
CA SER A 2 -3.42 -13.78 -12.18
C SER A 2 -4.47 -13.46 -11.11
N ASP A 3 -5.05 -14.48 -10.50
CA ASP A 3 -5.96 -14.41 -9.35
C ASP A 3 -5.30 -13.85 -8.05
N ALA A 4 -4.13 -13.21 -8.17
CA ALA A 4 -3.28 -12.74 -7.07
C ALA A 4 -3.04 -11.21 -7.11
N GLY A 5 -3.96 -10.45 -7.72
CA GLY A 5 -3.92 -8.99 -7.71
C GLY A 5 -4.39 -8.41 -6.39
N ILE A 6 -4.00 -7.17 -6.09
CA ILE A 6 -4.55 -6.42 -4.97
C ILE A 6 -6.06 -6.28 -5.16
N ASP A 7 -6.84 -6.60 -4.12
CA ASP A 7 -8.30 -6.42 -4.11
C ASP A 7 -8.69 -4.93 -3.98
N ALA A 8 -8.29 -4.14 -4.98
CA ALA A 8 -8.57 -2.72 -5.11
C ALA A 8 -8.78 -2.34 -6.58
N GLU A 9 -9.41 -1.18 -6.81
CA GLU A 9 -9.66 -0.69 -8.16
C GLU A 9 -8.49 0.16 -8.67
N GLN A 10 -8.15 0.03 -9.96
CA GLN A 10 -7.18 0.88 -10.66
C GLN A 10 -5.74 0.85 -10.12
N VAL A 11 -5.33 -0.27 -9.51
CA VAL A 11 -4.00 -0.46 -8.90
C VAL A 11 -3.02 -1.25 -9.78
N GLY A 12 -3.27 -1.39 -11.09
CA GLY A 12 -2.49 -2.29 -11.96
C GLY A 12 -0.97 -2.05 -11.97
N LYS A 13 -0.51 -0.79 -11.90
CA LYS A 13 0.93 -0.48 -11.78
C LYS A 13 1.54 -0.96 -10.46
N LEU A 14 0.75 -0.92 -9.38
CA LEU A 14 1.19 -1.42 -8.09
C LEU A 14 1.22 -2.95 -8.07
N ASP A 15 0.25 -3.61 -8.72
CA ASP A 15 0.29 -5.07 -8.93
C ASP A 15 1.57 -5.50 -9.66
N GLU A 16 1.91 -4.83 -10.76
CA GLU A 16 3.14 -5.10 -11.51
C GLU A 16 4.39 -4.94 -10.64
N ALA A 17 4.49 -3.84 -9.87
CA ALA A 17 5.62 -3.60 -8.98
C ALA A 17 5.74 -4.65 -7.86
N LEU A 18 4.60 -5.07 -7.29
CA LEU A 18 4.55 -6.10 -6.25
C LEU A 18 4.91 -7.48 -6.81
N ILE A 19 4.50 -7.81 -8.04
CA ILE A 19 4.88 -9.07 -8.69
C ILE A 19 6.41 -9.17 -8.84
N GLU A 20 7.07 -8.11 -9.31
CA GLU A 20 8.53 -8.05 -9.41
C GLU A 20 9.20 -8.18 -8.02
N LEU A 21 8.66 -7.47 -7.01
CA LEU A 21 9.13 -7.55 -5.64
C LEU A 21 9.00 -8.98 -5.06
N TYR A 22 7.85 -9.63 -5.21
CA TYR A 22 7.67 -11.01 -4.76
C TYR A 22 8.58 -11.97 -5.52
N GLY A 23 8.84 -11.72 -6.81
CA GLY A 23 9.85 -12.44 -7.57
C GLY A 23 11.23 -12.34 -6.94
N ALA A 24 11.64 -11.14 -6.52
CA ALA A 24 12.91 -10.92 -5.83
C ALA A 24 12.96 -11.63 -4.46
N LEU A 25 11.89 -11.55 -3.68
CA LEU A 25 11.78 -12.22 -2.37
C LEU A 25 11.85 -13.75 -2.52
N ASN A 26 11.10 -14.33 -3.45
CA ASN A 26 11.06 -15.78 -3.68
C ASN A 26 12.38 -16.38 -4.18
N ASN A 27 13.30 -15.54 -4.67
CA ASN A 27 14.61 -15.95 -5.17
C ASN A 27 15.76 -15.45 -4.27
N ASP A 28 15.47 -15.03 -3.04
CA ASP A 28 16.44 -14.52 -2.07
C ASP A 28 17.31 -13.35 -2.59
N LEU A 29 16.77 -12.55 -3.49
CA LEU A 29 17.45 -11.39 -4.08
C LEU A 29 17.32 -10.17 -3.18
N TYR A 30 17.90 -10.24 -1.98
CA TYR A 30 17.58 -9.32 -0.88
C TYR A 30 17.79 -7.83 -1.18
N ILE A 31 18.84 -7.48 -1.95
CA ILE A 31 19.06 -6.09 -2.38
C ILE A 31 17.95 -5.63 -3.32
N LEU A 32 17.57 -6.47 -4.29
CA LEU A 32 16.50 -6.17 -5.24
C LEU A 32 15.14 -6.12 -4.54
N ALA A 33 14.91 -6.97 -3.55
CA ALA A 33 13.71 -6.90 -2.71
C ALA A 33 13.64 -5.56 -1.95
N GLY A 34 14.74 -5.12 -1.32
CA GLY A 34 14.78 -3.80 -0.67
C GLY A 34 14.48 -2.63 -1.62
N ILE A 35 14.99 -2.69 -2.85
CA ILE A 35 14.70 -1.72 -3.92
C ILE A 35 13.23 -1.82 -4.35
N GLY A 36 12.71 -3.03 -4.51
CA GLY A 36 11.32 -3.31 -4.90
C GLY A 36 10.31 -2.79 -3.88
N ILE A 37 10.60 -2.92 -2.58
CA ILE A 37 9.75 -2.40 -1.50
C ILE A 37 9.62 -0.87 -1.60
N ARG A 38 10.75 -0.16 -1.71
CA ARG A 38 10.75 1.31 -1.87
C ARG A 38 10.04 1.73 -3.15
N THR A 39 10.27 1.02 -4.25
CA THR A 39 9.63 1.29 -5.55
C THR A 39 8.12 1.09 -5.47
N SER A 40 7.66 0.03 -4.79
CA SER A 40 6.23 -0.25 -4.59
C SER A 40 5.56 0.85 -3.76
N PHE A 41 6.22 1.34 -2.71
CA PHE A 41 5.76 2.52 -1.98
C PHE A 41 5.65 3.76 -2.90
N ASP A 42 6.64 3.98 -3.77
CA ASP A 42 6.63 5.11 -4.70
C ASP A 42 5.44 5.05 -5.66
N VAL A 43 5.22 3.88 -6.28
CA VAL A 43 4.09 3.63 -7.18
C VAL A 43 2.76 3.85 -6.45
N ALA A 44 2.62 3.30 -5.24
CA ALA A 44 1.44 3.50 -4.40
C ALA A 44 1.20 4.99 -4.10
N SER A 45 2.25 5.75 -3.76
CA SER A 45 2.13 7.19 -3.53
C SER A 45 1.67 7.95 -4.78
N ASN A 46 2.17 7.58 -5.96
CA ASN A 46 1.80 8.20 -7.23
C ASN A 46 0.32 7.89 -7.58
N LEU A 47 -0.18 6.69 -7.25
CA LEU A 47 -1.61 6.35 -7.38
C LEU A 47 -2.51 7.15 -6.45
N LEU A 48 -1.97 7.72 -5.37
CA LEU A 48 -2.65 8.67 -4.49
C LEU A 48 -2.48 10.13 -4.94
N GLU A 49 -2.13 10.33 -6.21
CA GLU A 49 -1.96 11.64 -6.86
C GLU A 49 -0.87 12.51 -6.20
N ILE A 50 0.14 11.87 -5.61
CA ILE A 50 1.36 12.55 -5.17
C ILE A 50 2.28 12.74 -6.39
N ASP A 51 2.85 13.92 -6.54
CA ASP A 51 3.75 14.21 -7.66
C ASP A 51 5.00 13.32 -7.61
N SER A 52 5.21 12.57 -8.69
CA SER A 52 6.32 11.65 -8.85
C SER A 52 7.70 12.29 -8.74
N ASN A 53 7.82 13.60 -9.02
CA ASN A 53 9.08 14.35 -8.97
C ASN A 53 9.49 14.79 -7.56
N LEU A 54 8.60 14.63 -6.58
CA LEU A 54 8.92 14.96 -5.19
C LEU A 54 9.94 13.98 -4.61
N SER A 55 10.79 14.47 -3.70
CA SER A 55 11.58 13.58 -2.86
C SER A 55 10.67 12.76 -1.95
N PHE A 56 11.11 11.56 -1.55
CA PHE A 56 10.31 10.69 -0.66
C PHE A 56 9.85 11.39 0.62
N GLN A 57 10.71 12.21 1.23
CA GLN A 57 10.33 13.01 2.40
C GLN A 57 9.13 13.92 2.11
N LYS A 58 9.16 14.63 0.98
CA LYS A 58 8.04 15.50 0.55
C LYS A 58 6.80 14.68 0.19
N LYS A 59 6.95 13.48 -0.39
CA LYS A 59 5.83 12.57 -0.65
C LYS A 59 5.13 12.19 0.66
N LEU A 60 5.90 11.83 1.69
CA LEU A 60 5.37 11.49 3.02
C LEU A 60 4.69 12.67 3.71
N GLU A 61 5.27 13.87 3.62
CA GLU A 61 4.65 15.10 4.12
C GLU A 61 3.31 15.40 3.44
N GLU A 62 3.23 15.25 2.12
CA GLU A 62 2.00 15.49 1.36
C GLU A 62 0.94 14.41 1.65
N LEU A 63 1.34 13.14 1.80
CA LEU A 63 0.43 12.07 2.21
C LEU A 63 -0.18 12.34 3.60
N GLU A 64 0.63 12.77 4.56
CA GLU A 64 0.17 13.13 5.91
C GLU A 64 -0.76 14.36 5.85
N LYS A 65 -0.36 15.41 5.13
CA LYS A 65 -1.14 16.64 4.97
C LYS A 65 -2.51 16.39 4.32
N ARG A 66 -2.59 15.43 3.38
CA ARG A 66 -3.86 14.99 2.76
C ARG A 66 -4.67 14.02 3.63
N GLY A 67 -4.19 13.69 4.83
CA GLY A 67 -4.83 12.74 5.74
C GLY A 67 -4.86 11.30 5.21
N ARG A 68 -3.97 10.95 4.26
CA ARG A 68 -3.86 9.60 3.73
C ARG A 68 -3.12 8.66 4.67
N ILE A 69 -2.23 9.22 5.51
CA ILE A 69 -1.47 8.52 6.54
C ILE A 69 -1.43 9.37 7.82
N GLY A 70 -1.25 8.72 8.98
CA GLY A 70 -1.01 9.43 10.24
C GLY A 70 0.48 9.73 10.50
N PRO A 71 0.80 10.50 11.57
CA PRO A 71 2.19 10.82 11.93
C PRO A 71 3.04 9.58 12.24
N GLN A 72 2.45 8.54 12.83
CA GLN A 72 3.14 7.29 13.11
C GLN A 72 3.44 6.51 11.82
N ASP A 73 2.48 6.46 10.90
CA ASP A 73 2.66 5.81 9.60
C ASP A 73 3.76 6.51 8.81
N LYS A 74 3.78 7.85 8.82
CA LYS A 74 4.86 8.64 8.22
C LYS A 74 6.24 8.25 8.76
N ALA A 75 6.40 8.11 10.07
CA ALA A 75 7.67 7.72 10.66
C ALA A 75 8.10 6.30 10.25
N ARG A 76 7.15 5.36 10.22
CA ARG A 76 7.40 3.97 9.76
C ARG A 76 7.79 3.93 8.29
N LEU A 77 7.03 4.60 7.44
CA LEU A 77 7.27 4.65 5.99
C LEU A 77 8.56 5.40 5.65
N ASN A 78 8.94 6.42 6.42
CA ASN A 78 10.26 7.05 6.29
C ASN A 78 11.39 6.05 6.55
N SER A 79 11.25 5.20 7.57
CA SER A 79 12.23 4.16 7.89
C SER A 79 12.34 3.11 6.78
N LEU A 80 11.19 2.70 6.22
CA LEU A 80 11.14 1.82 5.05
C LEU A 80 11.88 2.42 3.84
N VAL A 81 11.61 3.68 3.52
CA VAL A 81 12.25 4.38 2.40
C VAL A 81 13.77 4.43 2.61
N GLU A 82 14.23 4.76 3.82
CA GLU A 82 15.66 4.83 4.12
C GLU A 82 16.35 3.46 4.05
N ALA A 83 15.70 2.39 4.48
CA ALA A 83 16.22 1.03 4.33
C ALA A 83 16.32 0.62 2.85
N GLY A 84 15.31 0.94 2.04
CA GLY A 84 15.36 0.71 0.59
C GLY A 84 16.44 1.55 -0.11
N ASN A 85 16.61 2.81 0.29
CA ASN A 85 17.71 3.66 -0.20
C ASN A 85 19.09 3.09 0.17
N ALA A 86 19.24 2.57 1.40
CA ALA A 86 20.49 1.93 1.84
C ALA A 86 20.80 0.68 1.00
N SER A 87 19.78 -0.12 0.70
CA SER A 87 19.90 -1.30 -0.15
C SER A 87 20.39 -0.92 -1.56
N ALA A 88 19.86 0.17 -2.11
CA ALA A 88 20.17 0.60 -3.47
C ALA A 88 21.57 1.22 -3.66
N HIS A 89 22.08 1.93 -2.65
CA HIS A 89 23.21 2.86 -2.85
C HIS A 89 24.31 2.79 -1.78
N ARG A 90 24.08 2.16 -0.63
CA ARG A 90 24.98 2.25 0.54
C ARG A 90 25.63 0.92 0.92
N ASP A 91 25.72 -0.02 -0.02
CA ASP A 91 26.26 -1.38 0.17
C ASP A 91 25.66 -2.14 1.37
N TRP A 92 24.47 -1.75 1.82
CA TRP A 92 23.76 -2.45 2.88
C TRP A 92 22.92 -3.57 2.28
N LYS A 93 23.20 -4.82 2.65
CA LYS A 93 22.36 -5.96 2.28
C LYS A 93 21.38 -6.23 3.44
N PRO A 94 20.07 -6.05 3.25
CA PRO A 94 19.10 -6.40 4.28
C PRO A 94 19.13 -7.91 4.55
N SER A 95 18.88 -8.30 5.79
CA SER A 95 18.58 -9.68 6.15
C SER A 95 17.13 -10.03 5.76
N ALA A 96 16.79 -11.32 5.84
CA ALA A 96 15.40 -11.75 5.64
C ALA A 96 14.45 -11.11 6.68
N ASP A 97 14.91 -10.93 7.92
CA ASP A 97 14.12 -10.31 8.99
C ASP A 97 13.89 -8.81 8.75
N ASP A 98 14.92 -8.12 8.24
CA ASP A 98 14.80 -6.72 7.80
C ASP A 98 13.77 -6.59 6.68
N LEU A 99 13.82 -7.48 5.68
CA LEU A 99 12.87 -7.48 4.57
C LEU A 99 11.43 -7.79 5.01
N ASN A 100 11.24 -8.73 5.94
CA ASN A 100 9.91 -9.00 6.52
C ASN A 100 9.35 -7.75 7.20
N THR A 101 10.17 -7.06 8.00
CA THR A 101 9.77 -5.82 8.68
C THR A 101 9.43 -4.71 7.67
N MET A 102 10.22 -4.60 6.60
CA MET A 102 9.96 -3.63 5.52
C MET A 102 8.68 -3.98 4.75
N MET A 103 8.40 -5.28 4.52
CA MET A 103 7.19 -5.75 3.87
C MET A 103 5.95 -5.45 4.72
N ASP A 104 5.99 -5.72 6.03
CA ASP A 104 4.87 -5.39 6.93
C ASP A 104 4.48 -3.91 6.83
N ALA A 105 5.48 -3.02 6.84
CA ALA A 105 5.23 -1.58 6.71
C ALA A 105 4.63 -1.19 5.34
N LEU A 106 5.08 -1.82 4.25
CA LEU A 106 4.51 -1.60 2.92
C LEU A 106 3.07 -2.14 2.84
N GLU A 107 2.85 -3.37 3.29
CA GLU A 107 1.57 -4.07 3.22
C GLU A 107 0.51 -3.37 4.06
N TYR A 108 0.84 -2.94 5.28
CA TYR A 108 -0.10 -2.14 6.09
C TYR A 108 -0.50 -0.86 5.37
N PHE A 109 0.45 -0.16 4.75
CA PHE A 109 0.13 1.05 3.99
C PHE A 109 -0.77 0.75 2.79
N VAL A 110 -0.43 -0.24 1.95
CA VAL A 110 -1.22 -0.62 0.78
C VAL A 110 -2.62 -1.11 1.18
N HIS A 111 -2.71 -1.90 2.24
CA HIS A 111 -3.97 -2.44 2.73
C HIS A 111 -4.90 -1.32 3.22
N GLU A 112 -4.41 -0.41 4.06
CA GLU A 112 -5.22 0.70 4.58
C GLU A 112 -5.62 1.70 3.49
N THR A 113 -4.73 1.95 2.52
CA THR A 113 -4.98 2.98 1.50
C THR A 113 -5.81 2.53 0.31
N PHE A 114 -5.70 1.25 -0.09
CA PHE A 114 -6.38 0.74 -1.29
C PHE A 114 -7.41 -0.34 -0.97
N VAL A 115 -7.03 -1.36 -0.21
CA VAL A 115 -7.87 -2.55 0.01
C VAL A 115 -9.06 -2.23 0.92
N ILE A 116 -8.83 -1.59 2.07
CA ILE A 116 -9.88 -1.28 3.04
C ILE A 116 -10.96 -0.36 2.44
N PRO A 117 -10.63 0.76 1.76
CA PRO A 117 -11.65 1.62 1.14
C PRO A 117 -12.48 0.90 0.08
N THR A 118 -11.85 0.09 -0.79
CA THR A 118 -12.58 -0.70 -1.80
C THR A 118 -13.54 -1.68 -1.14
N ARG A 119 -13.09 -2.41 -0.10
CA ARG A 119 -13.96 -3.34 0.63
C ARG A 119 -15.12 -2.64 1.33
N LYS A 120 -14.87 -1.51 2.00
CA LYS A 120 -15.91 -0.69 2.64
C LYS A 120 -16.97 -0.25 1.63
N SER A 121 -16.55 0.28 0.48
CA SER A 121 -17.47 0.68 -0.60
C SER A 121 -18.37 -0.46 -1.07
N ARG A 122 -17.81 -1.67 -1.25
CA ARG A 122 -18.59 -2.86 -1.62
C ARG A 122 -19.60 -3.26 -0.54
N VAL A 123 -19.20 -3.19 0.73
CA VAL A 123 -20.09 -3.45 1.87
C VAL A 123 -21.22 -2.43 1.91
N ASP A 124 -20.92 -1.14 1.79
CA ASP A 124 -21.91 -0.05 1.81
C ASP A 124 -22.92 -0.19 0.66
N ALA A 125 -22.43 -0.49 -0.55
CA ALA A 125 -23.28 -0.74 -1.71
C ALA A 125 -24.21 -1.94 -1.50
N LYS A 126 -23.72 -3.00 -0.85
CA LYS A 126 -24.54 -4.18 -0.50
C LYS A 126 -25.58 -3.85 0.57
N LEU A 127 -25.20 -3.12 1.62
CA LEU A 127 -26.11 -2.68 2.67
C LEU A 127 -27.23 -1.80 2.12
N LYS A 128 -26.92 -0.89 1.19
CA LYS A 128 -27.92 -0.06 0.51
C LYS A 128 -28.96 -0.90 -0.23
N LYS A 129 -28.51 -1.86 -1.06
CA LYS A 129 -29.41 -2.78 -1.79
C LYS A 129 -30.26 -3.62 -0.83
N MET A 130 -29.69 -4.08 0.29
CA MET A 130 -30.43 -4.83 1.30
C MET A 130 -31.54 -3.99 1.94
N ASN A 131 -31.28 -2.72 2.25
CA ASN A 131 -32.28 -1.82 2.84
C ASN A 131 -33.42 -1.46 1.88
N GLU A 132 -33.17 -1.46 0.57
CA GLU A 132 -34.20 -1.24 -0.46
C GLU A 132 -35.16 -2.43 -0.60
N ILE A 133 -34.68 -3.65 -0.33
CA ILE A 133 -35.46 -4.90 -0.42
C ILE A 133 -36.14 -5.24 0.91
N ALA A 134 -35.54 -4.87 2.04
CA ALA A 134 -36.06 -5.20 3.36
C ALA A 134 -37.40 -4.49 3.62
N PRO A 135 -38.45 -5.22 4.07
CA PRO A 135 -39.75 -4.61 4.36
C PRO A 135 -39.63 -3.56 5.46
N SER A 136 -40.27 -2.41 5.26
CA SER A 136 -40.27 -1.34 6.27
C SER A 136 -40.98 -1.81 7.54
N ARG A 137 -40.45 -1.40 8.70
CA ARG A 137 -41.04 -1.71 9.99
C ARG A 137 -42.44 -1.09 10.03
N GLN A 138 -43.49 -1.92 10.07
CA GLN A 138 -44.86 -1.42 10.24
C GLN A 138 -44.91 -0.55 11.51
N ALA A 139 -45.28 0.72 11.35
CA ALA A 139 -45.50 1.61 12.47
C ALA A 139 -46.66 1.04 13.31
N LYS A 140 -46.42 0.79 14.60
CA LYS A 140 -47.50 0.44 15.53
C LYS A 140 -48.42 1.66 15.63
N LYS A 141 -49.70 1.46 15.28
CA LYS A 141 -50.79 2.41 15.55
C LYS A 141 -51.02 2.55 17.04
#